data_AF-A0A6G2Q963-F1
#
_entry.id   AF-A0A6G2Q963-F1
#
_cell.length_a   1.000
_cell.length_b   1.000
_cell.length_c   1.000
_cell.angle_alpha   90.00
_cell.angle_beta   90.00
_cell.angle_gamma   90.00
#
_symmetry.space_group_name_H-M   'P 1'
#
loop_
_entity.id
_entity.type
_entity.pdbx_description
1 polymer ?
#
loop_
_entity_poly.entity_id
_entity_poly.type
_entity_poly.pdbx_seq_one_letter_code
_entity_poly.pdbx_strand_id
1 'polypeptide(L)'
;GNMIAATPSGGWLQSNPVVPELGFPLGTRLQMAWLEEGLPNTLTPGRRPRTTLTPSLALRDGVPVMAFGTPGGDQQDQWQPHFFLAVALRAPVRGGLDLQGAVDAPNWHNDAFPSSFYPRGHRPGSVTVESRTPDAVVAG
;
A
#
# COMPACT_ATOMS: atom_id res chain seq x y z
N GLY A 1 5.79 7.86 -24.64
CA GLY A 1 4.91 7.53 -23.51
C GLY A 1 5.46 6.38 -22.69
N ASN A 2 6.74 6.44 -22.27
CA ASN A 2 7.25 5.48 -21.29
C ASN A 2 6.61 5.79 -19.93
N MET A 3 6.30 4.76 -19.13
CA MET A 3 5.68 4.90 -17.82
C MET A 3 6.44 4.08 -16.78
N ILE A 4 6.55 4.60 -15.56
CA ILE A 4 7.17 3.92 -14.41
C ILE A 4 6.29 4.19 -13.19
N ALA A 5 6.04 3.16 -12.38
CA ALA A 5 5.53 3.28 -11.02
C ALA A 5 6.49 2.56 -10.08
N ALA A 6 6.88 3.22 -8.98
CA ALA A 6 7.78 2.66 -7.98
C ALA A 6 7.41 3.16 -6.59
N THR A 7 7.40 2.24 -5.61
CA THR A 7 7.17 2.56 -4.19
C THR A 7 8.42 2.20 -3.37
N PRO A 8 9.51 2.99 -3.46
CA PRO A 8 10.73 2.72 -2.70
C PRO A 8 10.51 2.94 -1.20
N SER A 9 11.17 2.16 -0.34
CA SER A 9 10.97 2.24 1.12
C SER A 9 12.04 1.44 1.89
N GLY A 10 12.16 1.72 3.19
CA GLY A 10 13.13 1.11 4.10
C GLY A 10 14.35 2.00 4.28
N GLY A 11 15.23 1.63 5.22
CA GLY A 11 16.41 2.46 5.56
C GLY A 11 16.03 3.78 6.23
N TRP A 12 14.87 3.84 6.87
CA TRP A 12 14.44 5.03 7.61
C TRP A 12 15.14 5.13 8.96
N LEU A 13 15.24 6.35 9.47
CA LEU A 13 16.05 6.78 10.61
C LEU A 13 15.69 6.05 11.93
N GLN A 14 14.41 5.72 12.09
CA GLN A 14 13.79 5.35 13.36
C GLN A 14 14.06 3.91 13.80
N SER A 15 14.62 3.05 12.94
CA SER A 15 14.61 1.59 13.19
C SER A 15 15.93 0.87 13.02
N ASN A 16 17.02 1.60 12.76
CA ASN A 16 18.38 1.08 12.81
C ASN A 16 19.34 2.23 13.10
N PRO A 17 20.50 1.97 13.73
CA PRO A 17 21.57 2.95 13.84
C PRO A 17 22.11 3.32 12.45
N VAL A 18 22.52 4.58 12.32
CA VAL A 18 23.19 5.09 11.11
C VAL A 18 24.55 4.38 10.97
N VAL A 19 24.89 3.96 9.75
CA VAL A 19 26.25 3.53 9.42
C VAL A 19 27.13 4.79 9.35
N PRO A 20 28.06 5.02 10.30
CA PRO A 20 28.68 6.34 10.50
C PRO A 20 29.35 6.92 9.25
N GLU A 21 30.07 6.10 8.52
CA GLU A 21 30.81 6.45 7.31
C GLU A 21 29.93 6.64 6.06
N LEU A 22 28.66 6.21 6.09
CA LEU A 22 27.72 6.30 4.97
C LEU A 22 26.59 7.30 5.18
N GLY A 23 26.24 7.60 6.44
CA GLY A 23 25.20 8.57 6.78
C GLY A 23 23.75 8.06 6.66
N PHE A 24 23.53 6.77 6.41
CA PHE A 24 22.19 6.15 6.42
C PHE A 24 22.16 4.81 7.17
N PRO A 25 21.01 4.41 7.74
CA PRO A 25 20.86 3.13 8.44
C PRO A 25 20.49 1.99 7.49
N LEU A 26 20.60 0.75 7.98
CA LEU A 26 20.08 -0.44 7.30
C LEU A 26 18.54 -0.50 7.31
N GLY A 27 17.97 -1.35 6.45
CA GLY A 27 16.54 -1.63 6.41
C GLY A 27 16.07 -2.62 7.48
N THR A 28 14.74 -2.77 7.59
CA THR A 28 14.08 -3.63 8.59
C THR A 28 13.05 -4.58 7.99
N ARG A 29 13.13 -4.86 6.67
CA ARG A 29 12.06 -5.58 5.94
C ARG A 29 11.86 -7.03 6.40
N LEU A 30 12.90 -7.68 6.93
CA LEU A 30 12.79 -9.06 7.44
C LEU A 30 11.79 -9.21 8.59
N GLN A 31 11.38 -8.12 9.26
CA GLN A 31 10.33 -8.14 10.29
C GLN A 31 8.99 -8.71 9.79
N MET A 32 8.77 -8.72 8.47
CA MET A 32 7.55 -9.21 7.83
C MET A 32 7.55 -10.74 7.66
N ALA A 33 8.69 -11.41 7.78
CA ALA A 33 8.78 -12.87 7.75
C ALA A 33 8.20 -13.51 9.04
N TRP A 34 7.98 -14.81 9.00
CA TRP A 34 7.60 -15.61 10.17
C TRP A 34 8.82 -16.37 10.73
N LEU A 35 8.90 -16.45 12.07
CA LEU A 35 9.84 -17.30 12.79
C LEU A 35 9.18 -18.67 13.08
N GLU A 36 8.57 -19.24 12.05
CA GLU A 36 7.87 -20.52 12.07
C GLU A 36 8.20 -21.23 10.76
N GLU A 37 8.57 -22.51 10.82
CA GLU A 37 8.97 -23.29 9.66
C GLU A 37 7.78 -23.75 8.82
N GLY A 38 8.01 -24.04 7.53
CA GLY A 38 7.01 -24.62 6.63
C GLY A 38 5.99 -23.64 6.04
N LEU A 39 6.06 -22.34 6.37
CA LEU A 39 5.16 -21.33 5.83
C LEU A 39 5.70 -20.73 4.52
N PRO A 40 4.83 -20.22 3.61
CA PRO A 40 5.26 -19.52 2.41
C PRO A 40 6.18 -18.31 2.69
N ASN A 41 6.07 -17.73 3.89
CA ASN A 41 6.82 -16.54 4.32
C ASN A 41 7.69 -16.81 5.57
N THR A 42 8.12 -18.06 5.78
CA THR A 42 9.17 -18.39 6.77
C THR A 42 10.45 -17.62 6.47
N LEU A 43 11.11 -17.09 7.50
CA LEU A 43 12.44 -16.49 7.38
C LEU A 43 13.42 -17.52 6.82
N THR A 44 13.87 -17.30 5.58
CA THR A 44 14.68 -18.27 4.83
C THR A 44 15.90 -17.57 4.23
N PRO A 45 17.12 -18.11 4.40
CA PRO A 45 18.32 -17.58 3.74
C PRO A 45 18.13 -17.46 2.22
N GLY A 46 18.62 -16.36 1.65
CA GLY A 46 18.54 -16.10 0.20
C GLY A 46 17.14 -15.76 -0.34
N ARG A 47 16.09 -15.73 0.51
CA ARG A 47 14.74 -15.32 0.09
C ARG A 47 14.41 -13.90 0.56
N ARG A 48 13.68 -13.17 -0.29
CA ARG A 48 13.06 -11.89 0.09
C ARG A 48 11.88 -12.17 1.04
N PRO A 49 11.66 -11.35 2.08
CA PRO A 49 10.41 -11.42 2.81
C PRO A 49 9.26 -11.00 1.89
N ARG A 50 8.04 -11.51 2.13
CA ARG A 50 6.82 -10.86 1.62
C ARG A 50 6.87 -9.39 2.03
N THR A 51 6.74 -8.49 1.06
CA THR A 51 6.83 -7.04 1.28
C THR A 51 5.51 -6.35 0.96
N THR A 52 5.25 -5.23 1.61
CA THR A 52 4.07 -4.40 1.35
C THR A 52 4.22 -3.47 0.14
N LEU A 53 5.43 -3.34 -0.43
CA LEU A 53 5.69 -2.38 -1.52
C LEU A 53 5.09 -2.85 -2.83
N THR A 54 4.09 -2.12 -3.33
CA THR A 54 3.23 -2.58 -4.43
C THR A 54 2.83 -1.45 -5.38
N PRO A 55 3.70 -1.02 -6.31
CA PRO A 55 3.32 -0.06 -7.35
C PRO A 55 2.41 -0.72 -8.41
N SER A 56 1.61 0.09 -9.10
CA SER A 56 0.61 -0.37 -10.07
C SER A 56 0.76 0.27 -11.46
N LEU A 57 0.46 -0.50 -12.50
CA LEU A 57 0.34 -0.05 -13.89
C LEU A 57 -0.97 -0.60 -14.47
N ALA A 58 -1.90 0.28 -14.82
CA ALA A 58 -3.16 -0.07 -15.45
C ALA A 58 -3.10 0.07 -16.97
N LEU A 59 -3.67 -0.93 -17.64
CA LEU A 59 -3.82 -0.98 -19.08
C LEU A 59 -5.30 -0.84 -19.45
N ARG A 60 -5.57 -0.21 -20.58
CA ARG A 60 -6.88 -0.19 -21.24
C ARG A 60 -6.71 -0.76 -22.64
N ASP A 61 -7.48 -1.79 -22.96
CA ASP A 61 -7.42 -2.47 -24.26
C ASP A 61 -5.98 -2.91 -24.64
N GLY A 62 -5.23 -3.38 -23.63
CA GLY A 62 -3.83 -3.81 -23.78
C GLY A 62 -2.79 -2.68 -23.83
N VAL A 63 -3.22 -1.42 -23.80
CA VAL A 63 -2.33 -0.25 -23.87
C VAL A 63 -2.13 0.34 -22.47
N PRO A 64 -0.89 0.59 -22.00
CA PRO A 64 -0.65 1.26 -20.72
C PRO A 64 -1.23 2.68 -20.70
N VAL A 65 -2.09 2.98 -19.73
CA VAL A 65 -2.78 4.28 -19.61
C VAL A 65 -2.54 5.00 -18.30
N MET A 66 -2.17 4.29 -17.23
CA MET A 66 -2.00 4.90 -15.91
C MET A 66 -0.96 4.15 -15.08
N ALA A 67 0.05 4.86 -14.58
CA ALA A 67 1.01 4.39 -13.60
C ALA A 67 0.73 5.07 -12.26
N PHE A 68 0.54 4.30 -11.19
CA PHE A 68 0.09 4.83 -9.90
C PHE A 68 0.60 3.99 -8.73
N GLY A 69 0.53 4.55 -7.53
CA GLY A 69 0.81 3.82 -6.31
C GLY A 69 0.65 4.71 -5.08
N THR A 70 0.72 4.11 -3.90
CA THR A 70 0.66 4.83 -2.61
C THR A 70 1.60 4.18 -1.59
N PRO A 71 2.21 4.92 -0.65
CA PRO A 71 2.81 4.33 0.54
C PRO A 71 1.73 3.90 1.54
N GLY A 72 2.13 3.40 2.72
CA GLY A 72 1.18 3.04 3.79
C GLY A 72 1.03 1.55 4.04
N GLY A 73 2.13 0.79 3.95
CA GLY A 73 2.16 -0.57 4.50
C GLY A 73 1.03 -1.49 4.03
N ASP A 74 0.29 -2.04 4.99
CA ASP A 74 -0.81 -2.98 4.76
C ASP A 74 -2.04 -2.36 4.11
N GLN A 75 -2.09 -1.03 3.98
CA GLN A 75 -3.17 -0.30 3.34
C GLN A 75 -2.91 0.02 1.86
N GLN A 76 -1.68 -0.20 1.34
CA GLN A 76 -1.34 0.14 -0.06
C GLN A 76 -2.32 -0.48 -1.05
N ASP A 77 -2.48 -1.80 -1.02
CA ASP A 77 -3.43 -2.54 -1.86
C ASP A 77 -4.83 -2.65 -1.26
N GLN A 78 -5.19 -1.75 -0.34
CA GLN A 78 -6.58 -1.43 -0.03
C GLN A 78 -6.97 -0.12 -0.74
N TRP A 79 -6.18 0.92 -0.53
CA TRP A 79 -6.41 2.24 -1.13
C TRP A 79 -6.24 2.24 -2.65
N GLN A 80 -5.27 1.48 -3.19
CA GLN A 80 -5.05 1.39 -4.64
C GLN A 80 -6.25 0.80 -5.39
N PRO A 81 -6.85 -0.33 -4.96
CA PRO A 81 -8.11 -0.80 -5.55
C PRO A 81 -9.25 0.21 -5.47
N HIS A 82 -9.45 0.88 -4.33
CA HIS A 82 -10.51 1.89 -4.19
C HIS A 82 -10.30 3.06 -5.17
N PHE A 83 -9.07 3.57 -5.24
CA PHE A 83 -8.66 4.60 -6.20
C PHE A 83 -8.88 4.14 -7.65
N PHE A 84 -8.42 2.94 -8.01
CA PHE A 84 -8.52 2.42 -9.37
C PHE A 84 -9.98 2.25 -9.80
N LEU A 85 -10.82 1.71 -8.92
CA LEU A 85 -12.26 1.62 -9.15
C LEU A 85 -12.89 3.01 -9.30
N ALA A 86 -12.52 3.98 -8.46
CA ALA A 86 -12.97 5.36 -8.61
C ALA A 86 -12.56 5.96 -9.96
N VAL A 87 -11.32 5.77 -10.41
CA VAL A 87 -10.87 6.20 -11.75
C VAL A 87 -11.70 5.56 -12.86
N ALA A 88 -12.04 4.27 -12.73
CA ALA A 88 -12.79 3.53 -13.74
C ALA A 88 -14.29 3.87 -13.76
N LEU A 89 -14.86 4.24 -12.62
CA LEU A 89 -16.32 4.40 -12.45
C LEU A 89 -16.77 5.87 -12.43
N ARG A 90 -15.89 6.82 -12.08
CA ARG A 90 -16.24 8.24 -12.04
C ARG A 90 -16.37 8.82 -13.45
N ALA A 91 -17.25 9.81 -13.58
CA ALA A 91 -17.43 10.52 -14.82
C ALA A 91 -16.12 11.23 -15.25
N PRO A 92 -15.77 11.24 -16.55
CA PRO A 92 -14.63 11.97 -17.04
C PRO A 92 -14.71 13.47 -16.70
N VAL A 93 -13.57 14.05 -16.36
CA VAL A 93 -13.43 15.49 -16.11
C VAL A 93 -12.55 16.06 -17.21
N ARG A 94 -13.01 17.13 -17.86
CA ARG A 94 -12.30 17.76 -19.00
C ARG A 94 -11.95 16.77 -20.13
N GLY A 95 -12.80 15.77 -20.33
CA GLY A 95 -12.64 14.76 -21.39
C GLY A 95 -11.60 13.68 -21.11
N GLY A 96 -11.10 13.55 -19.87
CA GLY A 96 -10.15 12.51 -19.46
C GLY A 96 -10.52 11.86 -18.12
N LEU A 97 -9.70 10.89 -17.69
CA LEU A 97 -9.86 10.22 -16.39
C LEU A 97 -9.86 11.25 -15.25
N ASP A 98 -10.81 11.13 -14.31
CA ASP A 98 -10.88 11.97 -13.12
C ASP A 98 -9.88 11.51 -12.05
N LEU A 99 -8.59 11.67 -12.32
CA LEU A 99 -7.52 11.21 -11.45
C LEU A 99 -7.55 11.90 -10.08
N GLN A 100 -7.67 13.23 -10.07
CA GLN A 100 -7.66 13.97 -8.81
C GLN A 100 -8.93 13.74 -8.02
N GLY A 101 -10.10 13.68 -8.65
CA GLY A 101 -11.34 13.37 -7.95
C GLY A 101 -11.38 11.95 -7.38
N ALA A 102 -10.67 11.00 -7.99
CA ALA A 102 -10.47 9.67 -7.43
C ALA A 102 -9.49 9.66 -6.23
N VAL A 103 -8.48 10.53 -6.21
CA VAL A 103 -7.60 10.72 -5.04
C VAL A 103 -8.33 11.44 -3.90
N ASP A 104 -9.11 12.47 -4.21
CA ASP A 104 -9.80 13.31 -3.22
C ASP A 104 -11.01 12.63 -2.57
N ALA A 105 -11.54 11.59 -3.23
CA ALA A 105 -12.69 10.81 -2.77
C ALA A 105 -12.41 10.20 -1.37
N PRO A 106 -13.39 10.21 -0.45
CA PRO A 106 -13.24 9.55 0.85
C PRO A 106 -12.79 8.10 0.68
N ASN A 107 -11.69 7.76 1.35
CA ASN A 107 -11.10 6.42 1.30
C ASN A 107 -11.19 5.74 2.68
N TRP A 108 -10.90 4.45 2.71
CA TRP A 108 -11.00 3.62 3.92
C TRP A 108 -10.02 2.46 3.87
N HIS A 109 -9.79 1.84 5.03
CA HIS A 109 -9.08 0.57 5.14
C HIS A 109 -9.64 -0.25 6.30
N ASN A 110 -9.30 -1.53 6.35
CA ASN A 110 -9.52 -2.40 7.49
C ASN A 110 -8.19 -2.93 8.05
N ASP A 111 -8.21 -3.33 9.31
CA ASP A 111 -7.07 -3.95 10.00
C ASP A 111 -7.44 -5.35 10.53
N ALA A 112 -8.41 -6.01 9.88
CA ALA A 112 -8.96 -7.30 10.29
C ALA A 112 -8.09 -8.49 9.81
N PHE A 113 -6.77 -8.32 9.80
CA PHE A 113 -5.78 -9.32 9.42
C PHE A 113 -4.43 -9.05 10.11
N PRO A 114 -3.57 -10.06 10.31
CA PRO A 114 -2.26 -9.86 10.95
C PRO A 114 -1.41 -8.84 10.19
N SER A 115 -1.03 -7.74 10.86
CA SER A 115 -0.19 -6.71 10.27
C SER A 115 1.12 -7.29 9.77
N SER A 116 1.68 -6.72 8.70
CA SER A 116 3.03 -7.04 8.23
C SER A 116 4.12 -6.51 9.18
N PHE A 117 3.84 -5.46 9.96
CA PHE A 117 4.83 -4.79 10.80
C PHE A 117 4.78 -5.30 12.24
N TYR A 118 5.94 -5.37 12.90
CA TYR A 118 6.00 -5.74 14.32
C TYR A 118 5.10 -4.79 15.17
N PRO A 119 4.32 -5.29 16.16
CA PRO A 119 4.28 -6.63 16.72
C PRO A 119 3.25 -7.60 16.07
N ARG A 120 2.86 -7.38 14.80
CA ARG A 120 2.00 -8.29 14.01
C ARG A 120 0.57 -8.48 14.56
N GLY A 121 0.07 -7.48 15.30
CA GLY A 121 -1.29 -7.45 15.80
C GLY A 121 -2.35 -7.28 14.70
N HIS A 122 -3.61 -7.47 15.06
CA HIS A 122 -4.76 -7.21 14.18
C HIS A 122 -5.96 -6.75 15.01
N ARG A 123 -6.95 -6.14 14.35
CA ARG A 123 -8.20 -5.66 14.97
C ARG A 123 -9.40 -6.29 14.27
N PRO A 124 -9.95 -7.42 14.78
CA PRO A 124 -11.09 -8.08 14.17
C PRO A 124 -12.26 -7.12 13.91
N GLY A 125 -12.80 -7.13 12.69
CA GLY A 125 -13.92 -6.29 12.28
C GLY A 125 -13.64 -4.78 12.19
N SER A 126 -12.41 -4.33 12.45
CA SER A 126 -12.10 -2.90 12.44
C SER A 126 -11.98 -2.35 11.02
N VAL A 127 -12.74 -1.29 10.76
CA VAL A 127 -12.64 -0.44 9.57
C VAL A 127 -12.39 1.00 10.01
N THR A 128 -11.52 1.70 9.30
CA THR A 128 -11.24 3.13 9.48
C THR A 128 -11.64 3.85 8.19
N VAL A 129 -12.47 4.87 8.31
CA VAL A 129 -12.94 5.72 7.21
C VAL A 129 -12.49 7.16 7.46
N GLU A 130 -12.29 7.95 6.40
CA GLU A 130 -12.06 9.39 6.55
C GLU A 130 -13.28 10.11 7.15
N SER A 131 -13.04 11.20 7.90
CA SER A 131 -14.11 11.99 8.55
C SER A 131 -15.07 12.67 7.58
N ARG A 132 -14.72 12.74 6.29
CA ARG A 132 -15.58 13.26 5.22
C ARG A 132 -16.51 12.19 4.64
N THR A 133 -16.42 10.94 5.09
CA THR A 133 -17.32 9.85 4.70
C THR A 133 -18.73 10.16 5.21
N PRO A 134 -19.79 10.06 4.38
CA PRO A 134 -21.15 10.38 4.84
C PRO A 134 -21.59 9.55 6.05
N ASP A 135 -22.17 10.18 7.07
CA ASP A 135 -22.59 9.51 8.31
C ASP A 135 -23.52 8.32 8.08
N ALA A 136 -24.39 8.41 7.06
CA ALA A 136 -25.30 7.32 6.69
C ALA A 136 -24.57 6.05 6.22
N VAL A 137 -23.36 6.17 5.65
CA VAL A 137 -22.51 5.04 5.28
C VAL A 137 -21.85 4.43 6.51
N VAL A 138 -21.50 5.26 7.51
CA VAL A 138 -20.86 4.81 8.75
C VAL A 138 -21.85 4.13 9.71
N ALA A 139 -23.11 4.59 9.69
CA ALA A 139 -24.15 4.09 10.59
C ALA A 139 -24.81 2.77 10.14
N GLY A 140 -24.57 2.33 8.90
CA GLY A 140 -25.09 1.08 8.34
C GLY A 140 -24.18 -0.11 8.60
#